data_AF-A0A948V8F5-F1
#
_entry.id   AF-A0A948V8F5-F1
#
_cell.length_a   1.000
_cell.length_b   1.000
_cell.length_c   1.000
_cell.angle_alpha   90.00
_cell.angle_beta   90.00
_cell.angle_gamma   90.00
#
_symmetry.space_group_name_H-M   'P 1'
#
loop_
_entity.id
_entity.type
_entity.pdbx_description
1 polymer ?
#
loop_
_entity_poly.entity_id
_entity_poly.type
_entity_poly.pdbx_seq_one_letter_code
_entity_poly.pdbx_strand_id
1 'polypeptide(L)'
;MQIPEGVRCLIDGQRMGSQEFLDIFGMADVIVSKGQGNLESLSGEEGAIFFLLKVKCPVIARHLGAQTGEMILKDGRLQENSPFEYQGRKEG
;
A
#
# COMPACT_ATOMS: atom_id res chain seq x y z
N MET A 1 -16.13 2.13 18.03
CA MET A 1 -14.77 2.50 18.52
C MET A 1 -14.59 3.99 18.26
N GLN A 2 -14.27 4.82 19.26
CA GLN A 2 -14.02 6.26 19.04
C GLN A 2 -12.53 6.46 18.77
N ILE A 3 -12.17 6.88 17.55
CA ILE A 3 -10.78 7.23 17.20
C ILE A 3 -10.58 8.70 17.60
N PRO A 4 -9.61 9.02 18.48
CA PRO A 4 -9.41 10.39 18.99
C PRO A 4 -9.01 11.38 17.89
N GLU A 5 -9.29 12.67 18.09
CA GLU A 5 -8.87 13.73 17.16
C GLU A 5 -7.34 13.85 17.13
N GLY A 6 -6.77 13.62 15.94
CA GLY A 6 -5.35 13.52 15.66
C GLY A 6 -5.14 12.85 14.29
N VAL A 7 -3.91 12.77 13.80
CA VAL A 7 -3.59 12.10 12.52
C VAL A 7 -4.04 10.64 12.58
N ARG A 8 -5.03 10.29 11.77
CA ARG A 8 -5.63 8.95 11.73
C ARG A 8 -4.77 8.07 10.82
N CYS A 9 -3.96 7.21 11.44
CA CYS A 9 -3.11 6.25 10.75
C CYS A 9 -3.75 4.85 10.76
N LEU A 10 -4.10 4.34 9.57
CA LEU A 10 -4.57 2.96 9.43
C LEU A 10 -3.38 2.06 9.04
N ILE A 11 -3.07 1.06 9.87
CA ILE A 11 -2.07 0.03 9.55
C ILE A 11 -2.80 -1.23 9.12
N ASP A 12 -2.60 -1.68 7.88
CA ASP A 12 -3.42 -2.76 7.34
C ASP A 12 -3.10 -4.14 7.97
N GLY A 13 -4.17 -4.86 8.25
CA GLY A 13 -4.27 -6.09 9.05
C GLY A 13 -5.72 -6.45 9.42
N GLN A 14 -6.71 -5.72 8.88
CA GLN A 14 -8.14 -5.92 9.11
C GLN A 14 -8.79 -6.54 7.86
N ARG A 15 -9.99 -7.10 8.02
CA ARG A 15 -10.70 -7.76 6.92
C ARG A 15 -11.20 -6.71 5.90
N MET A 16 -10.49 -6.55 4.79
CA MET A 16 -10.91 -5.70 3.67
C MET A 16 -12.37 -6.02 3.31
N GLY A 17 -13.24 -5.00 3.37
CA GLY A 17 -14.64 -5.09 2.96
C GLY A 17 -15.70 -5.08 4.06
N SER A 18 -15.36 -4.90 5.35
CA SER A 18 -16.38 -4.51 6.34
C SER A 18 -16.73 -3.03 6.20
N GLN A 19 -17.98 -2.65 6.45
CA GLN A 19 -18.40 -1.24 6.40
C GLN A 19 -17.59 -0.38 7.37
N GLU A 20 -17.36 -0.89 8.59
CA GLU A 20 -16.53 -0.21 9.60
C GLU A 20 -15.09 0.03 9.09
N PHE A 21 -14.50 -0.92 8.36
CA PHE A 21 -13.18 -0.73 7.77
C PHE A 21 -13.20 0.33 6.68
N LEU A 22 -14.19 0.31 5.79
CA LEU A 22 -14.32 1.30 4.70
C LEU A 22 -14.52 2.71 5.26
N ASP A 23 -15.31 2.86 6.31
CA ASP A 23 -15.53 4.14 6.98
C ASP A 23 -14.21 4.66 7.59
N ILE A 24 -13.47 3.80 8.31
CA ILE A 24 -12.16 4.16 8.89
C ILE A 24 -11.14 4.48 7.79
N PHE A 25 -11.11 3.69 6.71
CA PHE A 25 -10.21 3.86 5.57
C PHE A 25 -10.46 5.21 4.89
N GLY A 26 -11.73 5.56 4.62
CA GLY A 26 -12.09 6.83 4.00
C GLY A 26 -11.89 8.05 4.91
N MET A 27 -11.84 7.84 6.23
CA MET A 27 -11.59 8.90 7.20
C MET A 27 -10.12 9.08 7.57
N ALA A 28 -9.22 8.19 7.11
CA ALA A 28 -7.81 8.20 7.49
C ALA A 28 -7.02 9.32 6.80
N ASP A 29 -6.18 10.03 7.54
CA ASP A 29 -5.28 11.06 6.99
C ASP A 29 -4.07 10.42 6.30
N VAL A 30 -3.62 9.27 6.82
CA VAL A 30 -2.49 8.49 6.31
C VAL A 30 -2.81 7.00 6.44
N ILE A 31 -2.46 6.22 5.43
CA ILE A 31 -2.66 4.77 5.43
C ILE A 31 -1.29 4.13 5.24
N VAL A 32 -0.91 3.21 6.13
CA VAL A 32 0.28 2.37 5.97
C VAL A 32 -0.17 0.95 5.66
N SER A 33 -0.17 0.61 4.38
CA SER A 33 -0.55 -0.71 3.92
C SER A 33 0.65 -1.65 3.88
N LYS A 34 0.53 -2.84 4.46
CA LYS A 34 1.66 -3.76 4.64
C LYS A 34 1.61 -4.93 3.69
N GLY A 35 2.76 -5.24 3.10
CA GLY A 35 2.97 -6.42 2.26
C GLY A 35 2.73 -6.19 0.78
N GLN A 36 3.19 -7.14 -0.02
CA GLN A 36 3.15 -7.05 -1.48
C GLN A 36 1.71 -7.06 -2.01
N GLY A 37 0.86 -8.02 -1.62
CA GLY A 37 -0.51 -8.12 -2.17
C GLY A 37 -1.35 -6.86 -1.98
N ASN A 38 -1.10 -6.10 -0.91
CA ASN A 38 -1.73 -4.81 -0.70
C ASN A 38 -1.21 -3.71 -1.63
N LEU A 39 0.11 -3.66 -1.89
CA LEU A 39 0.66 -2.81 -2.94
C LEU A 39 0.03 -3.16 -4.29
N GLU A 40 -0.15 -4.44 -4.59
CA GLU A 40 -0.76 -4.88 -5.85
C GLU A 40 -2.23 -4.46 -5.97
N SER A 41 -2.97 -4.46 -4.86
CA SER A 41 -4.42 -4.21 -4.84
C SER A 41 -4.77 -2.72 -4.73
N LEU A 42 -3.94 -1.92 -4.04
CA LEU A 42 -4.27 -0.54 -3.68
C LEU A 42 -3.38 0.51 -4.39
N SER A 43 -2.41 0.10 -5.21
CA SER A 43 -1.48 1.04 -5.89
C SER A 43 -2.16 2.01 -6.86
N GLY A 44 -3.40 1.77 -7.25
CA GLY A 44 -4.22 2.68 -8.06
C GLY A 44 -5.22 3.50 -7.26
N GLU A 45 -5.32 3.31 -5.94
CA GLU A 45 -6.25 4.05 -5.09
C GLU A 45 -5.70 5.45 -4.79
N GLU A 46 -6.58 6.44 -4.77
CA GLU A 46 -6.23 7.81 -4.41
C GLU A 46 -6.09 7.95 -2.88
N GLY A 47 -5.18 8.82 -2.44
CA GLY A 47 -4.99 9.15 -1.03
C GLY A 47 -3.55 9.00 -0.54
N ALA A 48 -3.31 9.33 0.73
CA ALA A 48 -1.98 9.25 1.36
C ALA A 48 -1.68 7.81 1.82
N ILE A 49 -1.60 6.88 0.86
CA ILE A 49 -1.29 5.47 1.10
C ILE A 49 0.21 5.24 0.94
N PHE A 50 0.83 4.67 1.97
CA PHE A 50 2.22 4.24 1.98
C PHE A 50 2.30 2.72 2.08
N PHE A 51 3.13 2.10 1.26
CA PHE A 51 3.29 0.66 1.19
C PHE A 51 4.58 0.22 1.88
N LEU A 52 4.45 -0.52 2.97
CA LEU A 52 5.58 -1.10 3.70
C LEU A 52 5.71 -2.59 3.38
N LEU A 53 6.81 -2.98 2.74
CA LEU A 53 7.03 -4.38 2.34
C LEU A 53 8.50 -4.79 2.40
N LYS A 54 8.72 -6.10 2.58
CA LYS A 54 10.03 -6.73 2.45
C LYS A 54 10.18 -7.33 1.06
N VAL A 55 11.30 -7.04 0.40
CA VAL A 55 11.65 -7.65 -0.88
C VAL A 55 12.04 -9.10 -0.66
N LYS A 56 11.15 -10.04 -1.02
CA LYS A 56 11.34 -11.47 -0.74
C LYS A 56 12.02 -12.25 -1.87
N CYS A 57 12.06 -11.72 -3.08
CA CYS A 57 12.64 -12.43 -4.23
C CYS A 57 13.22 -11.47 -5.29
N PRO A 58 14.12 -11.96 -6.15
CA PRO A 58 14.76 -11.15 -7.20
C PRO A 58 13.79 -10.51 -8.20
N VAL A 59 12.63 -11.11 -8.43
CA VAL A 59 11.60 -10.56 -9.34
C VAL A 59 11.11 -9.22 -8.80
N ILE A 60 10.66 -9.20 -7.55
CA ILE A 60 10.19 -7.98 -6.89
C ILE A 60 11.33 -6.99 -6.66
N ALA A 61 12.54 -7.48 -6.38
CA ALA A 61 13.74 -6.65 -6.25
C ALA A 61 13.98 -5.81 -7.52
N ARG A 62 13.92 -6.45 -8.69
CA ARG A 62 14.04 -5.76 -9.99
C ARG A 62 12.91 -4.77 -10.23
N HIS A 63 11.68 -5.13 -9.86
CA HIS A 63 10.52 -4.24 -10.05
C HIS A 63 10.55 -3.00 -9.17
N LEU A 64 11.10 -3.12 -7.95
CA LEU A 64 11.16 -2.02 -6.98
C LEU A 64 12.49 -1.26 -7.03
N GLY A 65 13.42 -1.63 -7.92
CA GLY A 65 14.77 -1.05 -7.93
C GLY A 65 15.55 -1.30 -6.63
N ALA A 66 15.26 -2.42 -5.96
CA ALA A 66 15.75 -2.76 -4.63
C ALA A 66 16.51 -4.10 -4.63
N GLN A 67 17.09 -4.47 -3.50
CA GLN A 67 17.78 -5.73 -3.27
C GLN A 67 16.89 -6.71 -2.49
N THR A 68 17.11 -8.01 -2.70
CA THR A 68 16.39 -9.03 -1.93
C THR A 68 16.77 -8.92 -0.46
N GLY A 69 15.76 -8.88 0.42
CA GLY A 69 15.92 -8.71 1.86
C GLY A 69 15.67 -7.27 2.34
N GLU A 70 15.69 -6.28 1.45
CA GLU A 70 15.45 -4.88 1.82
C GLU A 70 14.01 -4.63 2.26
N MET A 71 13.87 -3.66 3.16
CA MET A 71 12.58 -3.10 3.56
C MET A 71 12.33 -1.83 2.75
N ILE A 72 11.16 -1.76 2.12
CA ILE A 72 10.76 -0.63 1.28
C ILE A 72 9.54 0.03 1.92
N LEU A 73 9.58 1.36 2.01
CA LEU A 73 8.43 2.21 2.26
C LEU A 73 8.19 3.04 0.99
N LYS A 74 7.11 2.76 0.26
CA LYS A 74 6.76 3.45 -0.99
C LYS A 74 5.55 4.36 -0.77
N ASP A 75 5.66 5.63 -1.16
CA ASP A 75 4.50 6.52 -1.26
C ASP A 75 3.70 6.17 -2.52
N GLY A 76 2.43 5.81 -2.37
CA GLY A 76 1.52 5.46 -3.46
C GLY A 76 1.22 6.61 -4.40
N ARG A 77 1.41 7.86 -3.95
CA ARG A 77 1.19 9.07 -4.76
C ARG A 77 2.36 9.38 -5.67
N LEU A 78 3.55 8.82 -5.39
CA LEU A 78 4.75 9.07 -6.17
C LEU A 78 4.87 8.05 -7.30
N GLN A 79 4.68 8.54 -8.52
CA GLN A 79 5.15 7.87 -9.73
C GLN A 79 6.66 8.12 -9.85
N GLU A 80 7.46 7.23 -9.25
CA GLU A 80 8.87 7.12 -9.60
C GLU A 80 8.97 6.77 -11.09
N ASN A 81 9.90 7.39 -11.82
CA ASN A 81 10.30 7.01 -13.19
C ASN A 81 10.99 5.64 -13.20
N SER A 82 10.33 4.63 -12.65
CA SER A 82 10.65 3.23 -12.80
C SER A 82 10.30 2.81 -14.23
N PRO A 83 11.05 1.91 -14.89
CA PRO A 83 10.78 1.48 -16.26
C PRO A 83 9.43 0.78 -16.47
N PHE A 84 8.55 0.73 -15.46
CA PHE A 84 7.28 0.04 -15.55
C PHE A 84 6.19 0.69 -14.67
N GLU A 85 5.11 1.14 -15.31
CA GLU A 85 3.79 1.23 -14.68
C GLU A 85 3.44 -0.13 -14.08
N TYR A 86 3.09 -0.20 -12.80
CA TYR A 86 2.51 -1.42 -12.23
C TYR A 86 1.08 -1.56 -12.78
N GLN A 87 0.94 -2.14 -13.98
CA GLN A 87 -0.35 -2.50 -14.55
C GLN A 87 -0.85 -3.73 -13.81
N GLY A 88 -1.64 -3.49 -12.76
CA GLY A 88 -2.39 -4.52 -12.06
C GLY A 88 -3.13 -5.40 -13.07
N ARG A 89 -2.88 -6.71 -13.01
CA ARG A 89 -3.54 -7.67 -13.89
C ARG A 89 -5.05 -7.63 -13.58
N LYS A 90 -5.84 -6.94 -14.42
CA LYS A 90 -7.27 -7.24 -14.57
C LYS A 90 -7.40 -8.36 -15.59
N GLU A 91 -7.27 -9.61 -15.13
CA GLU A 91 -7.79 -10.74 -15.90
C GLU A 91 -9.30 -10.76 -15.70
N GLY A 92 -10.03 -10.68 -16.82
CA GLY A 92 -11.49 -10.69 -16.91
C GLY A 92 -12.11 -12.07 -16.79
#